data_AF-A0A4Y8CAK0-F1
#
_entry.id   AF-A0A4Y8CAK0-F1
#
_cell.length_a   1.000
_cell.length_b   1.000
_cell.length_c   1.000
_cell.angle_alpha   90.00
_cell.angle_beta   90.00
_cell.angle_gamma   90.00
#
_symmetry.space_group_name_H-M   'P 1'
#
loop_
_entity.id
_entity.type
_entity.pdbx_description
1 polymer ?
#
loop_
_entity_poly.entity_id
_entity_poly.type
_entity_poly.pdbx_seq_one_letter_code
_entity_poly.pdbx_strand_id
1 'polypeptide(L)'
;MQASFYEYLQNPKICELLLCKDEKQADLLAQVSRFKGLKTFVLPDFRAQFGDDLRAFSKELFDLCKILNAYHKEEEKKILISPLNTVLKKL
;
A
#
# COMPACT_ATOMS: atom_id res chain seq x y z
N MET A 1 -7.95 7.19 -13.83
CA MET A 1 -7.65 6.72 -12.46
C MET A 1 -6.77 7.70 -11.69
N GLN A 2 -5.58 8.09 -12.17
CA GLN A 2 -4.74 9.09 -11.49
C GLN A 2 -5.46 10.44 -11.28
N ALA A 3 -6.16 10.94 -12.31
CA ALA A 3 -6.94 12.18 -12.22
C ALA A 3 -8.03 12.10 -11.13
N SER A 4 -8.82 11.03 -11.13
CA SER A 4 -9.88 10.80 -10.13
C SER A 4 -9.33 10.69 -8.71
N PHE A 5 -8.16 10.05 -8.54
CA PHE A 5 -7.51 9.99 -7.24
C PHE A 5 -6.96 11.35 -6.81
N TYR A 6 -6.36 12.13 -7.72
CA TYR A 6 -5.89 13.48 -7.43
C TYR A 6 -7.04 14.41 -7.00
N GLU A 7 -8.20 14.30 -7.65
CA GLU A 7 -9.41 15.02 -7.27
C GLU A 7 -9.89 14.59 -5.88
N TYR A 8 -9.93 13.29 -5.60
CA TYR A 8 -10.25 12.77 -4.27
C TYR A 8 -9.34 13.34 -3.17
N LEU A 9 -8.03 13.47 -3.44
CA LEU A 9 -7.07 14.04 -2.49
C LEU A 9 -7.24 15.54 -2.21
N GLN A 10 -8.13 16.24 -2.92
CA GLN A 10 -8.49 17.62 -2.58
C GLN A 10 -9.40 17.70 -1.35
N ASN A 11 -10.05 16.60 -0.98
CA ASN A 11 -10.88 16.55 0.22
C ASN A 11 -10.03 16.68 1.49
N PRO A 12 -10.54 17.34 2.55
CA PRO A 12 -9.80 17.52 3.80
C PRO A 12 -9.55 16.19 4.53
N LYS A 13 -10.51 15.27 4.45
CA LYS A 13 -10.45 13.92 5.02
C LYS A 13 -9.97 12.93 3.96
N ILE A 14 -8.79 12.38 4.18
CA ILE A 14 -8.16 11.39 3.31
C ILE A 14 -8.25 10.02 3.98
N CYS A 15 -8.52 8.97 3.20
CA CYS A 15 -8.46 7.60 3.70
C CYS A 15 -7.05 7.21 4.15
N GLU A 16 -6.97 6.30 5.11
CA GLU A 16 -5.70 5.74 5.57
C GLU A 16 -5.20 4.63 4.66
N LEU A 17 -6.11 3.82 4.10
CA LEU A 17 -5.82 2.69 3.21
C LEU A 17 -6.54 2.86 1.87
N LEU A 18 -5.77 2.79 0.79
CA LEU A 18 -6.26 2.75 -0.58
C LEU A 18 -5.95 1.38 -1.21
N LEU A 19 -6.99 0.69 -1.64
CA LEU A 19 -6.88 -0.59 -2.32
C LEU A 19 -6.68 -0.39 -3.81
N CYS A 20 -5.81 -1.19 -4.40
CA CYS A 20 -5.55 -1.21 -5.83
C CYS A 20 -5.56 -2.63 -6.39
N LYS A 21 -5.64 -2.73 -7.71
CA LYS A 21 -5.72 -4.00 -8.43
C LYS A 21 -4.39 -4.75 -8.45
N ASP A 22 -3.31 -4.03 -8.75
CA ASP A 22 -1.98 -4.60 -9.02
C ASP A 22 -0.88 -3.57 -8.72
N GLU A 23 0.38 -4.02 -8.77
CA GLU A 23 1.57 -3.18 -8.51
C GLU A 23 1.65 -1.97 -9.44
N LYS A 24 1.29 -2.13 -10.71
CA LYS A 24 1.32 -1.01 -11.67
C LYS A 24 0.37 0.10 -11.25
N GLN A 25 -0.82 -0.27 -10.81
CA GLN A 25 -1.79 0.68 -10.29
C GLN A 25 -1.31 1.29 -8.97
N ALA A 26 -0.69 0.50 -8.09
CA ALA A 26 -0.11 0.98 -6.84
C ALA A 26 0.93 2.07 -7.09
N ASP A 27 1.83 1.86 -8.06
CA ASP A 27 2.86 2.83 -8.43
C ASP A 27 2.27 4.14 -8.97
N LEU A 28 1.27 4.06 -9.85
CA LEU A 28 0.60 5.25 -10.39
C LEU A 28 -0.09 6.07 -9.31
N LEU A 29 -0.73 5.40 -8.34
CA LEU A 29 -1.37 6.06 -7.20
C LEU A 29 -0.33 6.65 -6.25
N ALA A 30 0.77 5.94 -6.01
CA ALA A 30 1.85 6.42 -5.17
C ALA A 30 2.53 7.68 -5.71
N GLN A 31 2.68 7.79 -7.03
CA GLN A 31 3.17 9.01 -7.67
C GLN A 31 2.24 10.20 -7.37
N VAL A 32 0.92 10.01 -7.48
CA VAL A 32 -0.08 11.06 -7.24
C VAL A 32 -0.11 11.49 -5.76
N SER A 33 -0.07 10.55 -4.82
CA SER A 33 -0.07 10.87 -3.39
C SER A 33 1.21 11.58 -2.94
N ARG A 34 2.38 11.14 -3.46
CA ARG A 34 3.66 11.82 -3.22
C ARG A 34 3.66 13.23 -3.81
N PHE A 35 3.11 13.41 -5.02
CA PHE A 35 2.97 14.73 -5.64
C PHE A 35 2.12 15.68 -4.79
N LYS A 36 1.08 15.16 -4.10
CA LYS A 36 0.26 15.94 -3.17
C LYS A 36 0.95 16.21 -1.81
N GLY A 37 2.14 15.66 -1.58
CA GLY A 37 2.91 15.85 -0.35
C GLY A 37 2.56 14.87 0.77
N LEU A 38 1.89 13.76 0.48
CA LEU A 38 1.58 12.73 1.48
C LEU A 38 2.75 11.75 1.65
N LYS A 39 3.03 11.40 2.90
CA LYS A 39 3.91 10.25 3.19
C LYS A 39 3.25 8.99 2.68
N THR A 40 3.85 8.37 1.67
CA THR A 40 3.20 7.32 0.89
C THR A 40 3.92 6.00 1.11
N PHE A 41 3.17 5.01 1.57
CA PHE A 41 3.63 3.65 1.82
C PHE A 41 2.90 2.71 0.88
N VAL A 42 3.61 1.79 0.24
CA VAL A 42 3.05 0.84 -0.73
C VAL A 42 3.38 -0.57 -0.28
N LEU A 43 2.39 -1.39 0.00
CA LEU A 43 2.62 -2.80 0.32
C LEU A 43 3.01 -3.57 -0.96
N PRO A 44 3.98 -4.52 -0.87
CA PRO A 44 4.30 -5.39 -1.99
C PRO A 44 3.13 -6.32 -2.27
N ASP A 45 3.06 -6.87 -3.49
CA ASP A 45 2.17 -8.00 -3.73
C ASP A 45 2.67 -9.23 -2.95
N PHE A 46 1.91 -9.67 -1.95
CA PHE A 46 2.23 -10.86 -1.17
C PHE A 46 1.57 -12.08 -1.80
N ARG A 47 2.37 -12.98 -2.38
CA ARG A 47 1.85 -14.05 -3.26
C ARG A 47 1.50 -15.36 -2.54
N ALA A 48 2.05 -15.57 -1.34
CA ALA A 48 1.84 -16.78 -0.53
C ALA A 48 0.36 -17.06 -0.24
N GLN A 49 -0.10 -18.28 -0.46
CA GLN A 49 -1.45 -18.75 -0.16
C GLN A 49 -1.47 -19.54 1.14
N PHE A 50 -2.67 -19.76 1.67
CA PHE A 50 -2.84 -20.61 2.84
C PHE A 50 -2.34 -22.04 2.52
N GLY A 51 -1.45 -22.56 3.37
CA GLY A 51 -0.81 -23.87 3.19
C GLY A 51 0.54 -23.82 2.47
N ASP A 52 0.95 -22.67 1.93
CA ASP A 52 2.27 -22.51 1.33
C ASP A 52 3.38 -22.49 2.40
N ASP A 53 4.57 -22.96 2.02
CA ASP A 53 5.77 -22.77 2.82
C ASP A 53 6.25 -21.31 2.72
N LEU A 54 6.07 -20.55 3.80
CA LEU A 54 6.43 -19.14 3.89
C LEU A 54 7.93 -18.87 3.68
N ARG A 55 8.81 -19.87 3.79
CA ARG A 55 10.26 -19.68 3.57
C ARG A 55 10.56 -19.18 2.15
N ALA A 56 9.79 -19.64 1.16
CA ALA A 56 9.91 -19.19 -0.23
C ALA A 56 9.51 -17.72 -0.43
N PHE A 57 8.70 -17.17 0.47
CA PHE A 57 8.17 -15.80 0.42
C PHE A 57 8.79 -14.89 1.51
N SER A 58 9.85 -15.35 2.16
CA SER A 58 10.50 -14.65 3.28
C SER A 58 10.83 -13.20 2.94
N LYS A 59 11.37 -12.94 1.75
CA LYS A 59 11.66 -11.58 1.28
C LYS A 59 10.40 -10.68 1.24
N GLU A 60 9.33 -11.15 0.59
CA GLU A 60 8.07 -10.40 0.51
C GLU A 60 7.49 -10.14 1.90
N LEU A 61 7.56 -11.15 2.79
CA LEU A 61 7.09 -11.03 4.16
C LEU A 61 7.89 -10.00 4.96
N PHE A 62 9.22 -10.00 4.84
CA PHE A 62 10.08 -9.01 5.47
C PHE A 62 9.81 -7.60 4.94
N ASP A 63 9.65 -7.44 3.62
CA ASP A 63 9.34 -6.16 3.00
C ASP A 63 7.96 -5.64 3.46
N LEU A 64 6.96 -6.50 3.54
CA LEU A 64 5.63 -6.18 4.07
C LEU A 64 5.72 -5.69 5.52
N CYS A 65 6.38 -6.44 6.40
CA CYS A 65 6.57 -6.06 7.80
C CYS A 65 7.34 -4.74 7.95
N LYS A 66 8.39 -4.53 7.14
CA LYS A 66 9.19 -3.30 7.14
C LYS A 66 8.33 -2.08 6.78
N ILE A 67 7.49 -2.19 5.75
CA ILE A 67 6.65 -1.09 5.29
C ILE A 67 5.54 -0.80 6.29
N LEU A 68 4.89 -1.83 6.86
CA LEU A 68 3.90 -1.65 7.92
C LEU A 68 4.50 -0.97 9.16
N ASN A 69 5.68 -1.42 9.60
CA ASN A 69 6.38 -0.80 10.72
C ASN A 69 6.70 0.68 10.45
N ALA A 70 7.18 1.00 9.24
CA ALA A 70 7.44 2.38 8.86
C ALA A 70 6.15 3.23 8.79
N TYR A 71 5.07 2.66 8.24
CA TYR A 71 3.76 3.31 8.17
C TYR A 71 3.23 3.63 9.58
N HIS A 72 3.28 2.68 10.51
CA HIS A 72 2.74 2.88 11.86
C HIS A 72 3.57 3.86 12.71
N LYS A 73 4.87 4.02 12.42
CA LYS A 73 5.75 4.99 13.07
C LYS A 73 5.59 6.43 12.55
N GLU A 74 5.04 6.61 11.36
CA GLU A 74 4.84 7.93 10.78
C GLU A 74 3.67 8.64 11.47
N GLU A 75 3.88 9.88 11.92
CA GLU A 75 2.85 10.70 12.58
C GLU A 75 2.30 11.77 11.64
N GLU A 76 3.04 12.10 10.57
CA GLU A 76 2.61 13.05 9.56
C GLU A 76 1.46 12.50 8.69
N LYS A 77 0.89 13.37 7.85
CA LYS A 77 -0.19 13.01 6.94
C LYS A 77 0.28 11.94 5.95
N LYS A 78 -0.22 10.72 6.14
CA LYS A 78 0.23 9.52 5.45
C LYS A 78 -0.91 8.77 4.75
N ILE A 79 -0.53 7.91 3.83
CA ILE A 79 -1.45 6.98 3.15
C ILE A 79 -0.74 5.64 2.90
N LEU A 80 -1.46 4.55 3.12
CA LEU A 80 -1.07 3.20 2.76
C LEU A 80 -1.79 2.79 1.48
N ILE A 81 -1.05 2.33 0.48
CA ILE A 81 -1.58 1.80 -0.78
C ILE A 81 -1.25 0.31 -0.80
N SER A 82 -2.23 -0.53 -1.12
CA SER A 82 -2.02 -1.98 -1.13
C SER A 82 -2.78 -2.67 -2.25
N PRO A 83 -2.18 -3.68 -2.92
CA PRO A 83 -2.93 -4.62 -3.74
C PRO A 83 -4.02 -5.32 -2.92
N LEU A 84 -5.23 -5.42 -3.48
CA LEU A 84 -6.38 -6.00 -2.80
C LEU A 84 -6.11 -7.43 -2.28
N ASN A 85 -5.45 -8.24 -3.10
CA ASN A 85 -5.08 -9.62 -2.79
C ASN A 85 -4.13 -9.72 -1.59
N THR A 86 -3.31 -8.71 -1.32
CA THR A 86 -2.38 -8.68 -0.19
C THR A 86 -3.12 -8.44 1.13
N VAL A 87 -4.13 -7.55 1.13
CA VAL A 87 -4.91 -7.23 2.33
C VAL A 87 -5.90 -8.35 2.70
N LEU A 88 -6.45 -9.06 1.71
CA LEU A 88 -7.45 -10.10 1.96
C LEU A 88 -6.88 -11.40 2.51
N LYS A 89 -5.55 -11.54 2.56
CA LYS A 89 -4.90 -12.74 3.10
C LYS A 89 -5.02 -12.74 4.62
N LYS A 90 -5.61 -13.81 5.17
CA LYS A 90 -5.43 -14.14 6.58
C LYS A 90 -4.00 -14.63 6.75
N LEU A 91 -3.14 -13.75 7.24
CA LEU A 91 -1.85 -14.11 7.81
C LEU A 91 -2.07 -14.82 9.15
#